data_AF-B1YCR8-F1
#
_entry.id   AF-B1YCR8-F1
#
_cell.length_a   1.000
_cell.length_b   1.000
_cell.length_c   1.000
_cell.angle_alpha   90.00
_cell.angle_beta   90.00
_cell.angle_gamma   90.00
#
_symmetry.space_group_name_H-M   'P 1'
#
loop_
_entity.id
_entity.type
_entity.pdbx_description
1 polymer ?
#
loop_
_entity_poly.entity_id
_entity_poly.type
_entity_poly.pdbx_seq_one_letter_code
_entity_poly.pdbx_strand_id
1 'polypeptide(L)'
;MIQIVDHTTGVHTLGEIDALISPACGSPPPAPRRISFTAVAKAVRSIYGVDIRPALEDQADLGLERLDPVLLYGQLPLEHAWIAKALPHCSVAASCAAPRPDPVTAALSLMSHGVGKIAVDLRGGFERYGVLVAQHAAELGAEVQLIVAVPLRLHGDLVFHSSVPPHLRERYIRAAGDVSVQRGPVELREWRPQATTHAECEKPRFTDALAKIAEILGVGEGVLEDLAAQSVLSHSYVLDLLTPLQLGYLAKWGLVRQLPGGWGATPKFLYLYGLYRRG
;
A
#
# COMPACT_ATOMS: atom_id res chain seq x y z
N MET A 1 -9.03 18.46 8.08
CA MET A 1 -9.70 17.50 7.20
C MET A 1 -10.92 18.17 6.59
N ILE A 2 -11.11 18.02 5.29
CA ILE A 2 -12.27 18.50 4.54
C ILE A 2 -12.90 17.30 3.82
N GLN A 3 -14.22 17.25 3.77
CA GLN A 3 -14.97 16.33 2.92
C GLN A 3 -15.65 17.13 1.81
N ILE A 4 -15.39 16.79 0.57
CA ILE A 4 -16.00 17.41 -0.61
C ILE A 4 -17.00 16.42 -1.19
N VAL A 5 -18.29 16.75 -1.11
CA VAL A 5 -19.36 15.96 -1.71
C VAL A 5 -19.52 16.41 -3.16
N ASP A 6 -19.17 15.53 -4.09
CA ASP A 6 -19.09 15.84 -5.52
C ASP A 6 -19.67 14.69 -6.37
N HIS A 7 -20.58 15.02 -7.28
CA HIS A 7 -21.24 14.08 -8.20
C HIS A 7 -20.82 14.27 -9.67
N THR A 8 -19.82 15.12 -9.93
CA THR A 8 -19.25 15.29 -11.26
C THR A 8 -18.28 14.15 -11.60
N THR A 9 -17.90 14.06 -12.88
CA THR A 9 -16.80 13.19 -13.32
C THR A 9 -15.42 13.79 -13.05
N GLY A 10 -15.34 15.11 -12.96
CA GLY A 10 -14.13 15.85 -12.59
C GLY A 10 -13.80 15.71 -11.11
N VAL A 11 -12.63 16.23 -10.73
CA VAL A 11 -12.17 16.28 -9.34
C VAL A 11 -12.12 17.73 -8.92
N HIS A 12 -12.91 18.10 -7.92
CA HIS A 12 -12.94 19.46 -7.37
C HIS A 12 -12.27 19.51 -6.01
N THR A 13 -11.46 20.54 -5.80
CA THR A 13 -10.64 20.72 -4.59
C THR A 13 -10.81 22.12 -4.03
N LEU A 14 -10.60 22.27 -2.73
CA LEU A 14 -10.63 23.56 -2.05
C LEU A 14 -9.20 24.03 -1.76
N GLY A 15 -8.79 25.13 -2.38
CA GLY A 15 -7.42 25.66 -2.22
C GLY A 15 -6.35 24.82 -2.92
N GLU A 16 -5.10 25.00 -2.51
CA GLU A 16 -3.95 24.30 -3.09
C GLU A 16 -3.74 22.92 -2.43
N ILE A 17 -3.38 21.93 -3.25
CA ILE A 17 -2.99 20.58 -2.82
C ILE A 17 -1.62 20.23 -3.40
N ASP A 18 -0.86 19.40 -2.69
CA ASP A 18 0.45 18.92 -3.13
C ASP A 18 0.31 17.67 -4.01
N ALA A 19 -0.67 16.80 -3.70
CA ALA A 19 -0.96 15.62 -4.50
C ALA A 19 -2.45 15.27 -4.56
N LEU A 20 -2.86 14.74 -5.72
CA LEU A 20 -4.16 14.13 -5.95
C LEU A 20 -4.01 12.61 -6.13
N ILE A 21 -4.88 11.85 -5.47
CA ILE A 21 -5.15 10.45 -5.79
C ILE A 21 -6.50 10.36 -6.49
N SER A 22 -6.51 9.99 -7.78
CA SER A 22 -7.75 9.86 -8.57
C SER A 22 -7.57 8.91 -9.75
N PRO A 23 -8.64 8.22 -10.21
CA PRO A 23 -8.60 7.44 -11.45
C PRO A 23 -8.16 8.25 -12.69
N ALA A 24 -8.28 9.58 -12.66
CA ALA A 24 -7.78 10.47 -13.72
C ALA A 24 -6.24 10.53 -13.78
N CYS A 25 -5.55 10.06 -12.74
CA CYS A 25 -4.10 10.03 -12.66
C CYS A 25 -3.51 8.74 -13.25
N GLY A 26 -2.37 8.87 -13.92
CA GLY A 26 -1.66 7.73 -14.54
C GLY A 26 -0.46 7.21 -13.74
N SER A 27 0.15 8.04 -12.88
CA SER A 27 1.40 7.68 -12.22
C SER A 27 1.17 6.74 -11.05
N PRO A 28 1.88 5.62 -10.93
CA PRO A 28 1.74 4.72 -9.79
C PRO A 28 2.22 5.37 -8.48
N PRO A 29 1.60 5.05 -7.33
CA PRO A 29 2.01 5.56 -6.03
C PRO A 29 3.36 4.96 -5.58
N PRO A 30 4.12 5.68 -4.73
CA PRO A 30 5.39 5.17 -4.23
C PRO A 30 5.21 3.97 -3.31
N ALA A 31 6.28 3.22 -3.01
CA ALA A 31 6.29 2.21 -1.97
C ALA A 31 6.10 2.88 -0.60
N PRO A 32 5.20 2.39 0.27
CA PRO A 32 5.02 2.97 1.59
C PRO A 32 6.31 2.93 2.41
N ARG A 33 6.58 3.99 3.17
CA ARG A 33 7.67 4.01 4.14
C ARG A 33 7.26 3.32 5.44
N ARG A 34 8.27 2.89 6.20
CA ARG A 34 8.13 2.22 7.51
C ARG A 34 7.13 2.91 8.45
N ILE A 35 7.14 4.24 8.50
CA ILE A 35 6.23 5.05 9.33
C ILE A 35 4.75 4.76 9.09
N SER A 36 4.38 4.23 7.92
CA SER A 36 3.00 3.93 7.54
C SER A 36 2.70 2.43 7.43
N PHE A 37 3.62 1.54 7.81
CA PHE A 37 3.42 0.09 7.70
C PHE A 37 2.18 -0.39 8.45
N THR A 38 1.97 0.07 9.68
CA THR A 38 0.80 -0.29 10.49
C THR A 38 -0.50 0.15 9.82
N ALA A 39 -0.55 1.39 9.30
CA ALA A 39 -1.73 1.91 8.62
C ALA A 39 -2.01 1.16 7.31
N VAL A 40 -0.96 0.87 6.53
CA VAL A 40 -1.08 0.08 5.29
C VAL A 40 -1.56 -1.33 5.58
N ALA A 41 -1.00 -2.02 6.58
CA ALA A 41 -1.45 -3.35 6.95
C ALA A 41 -2.91 -3.37 7.43
N LYS A 42 -3.32 -2.36 8.21
CA LYS A 42 -4.72 -2.18 8.62
C LYS A 42 -5.64 -1.99 7.42
N ALA A 43 -5.25 -1.15 6.45
CA ALA A 43 -6.01 -0.93 5.24
C ALA A 43 -6.12 -2.20 4.38
N VAL A 44 -5.00 -2.88 4.14
CA VAL A 44 -4.97 -4.13 3.37
C VAL A 44 -5.85 -5.20 4.01
N ARG A 45 -5.82 -5.34 5.33
CA ARG A 45 -6.70 -6.26 6.05
C ARG A 45 -8.18 -5.87 5.93
N SER A 46 -8.51 -4.58 6.06
CA SER A 46 -9.90 -4.10 5.97
C SER A 46 -10.48 -4.16 4.55
N ILE A 47 -9.65 -4.01 3.52
CA ILE A 47 -10.10 -3.97 2.12
C ILE A 47 -10.06 -5.37 1.50
N TYR A 48 -8.97 -6.11 1.71
CA TYR A 48 -8.68 -7.38 1.02
C TYR A 48 -8.77 -8.60 1.93
N GLY A 49 -8.92 -8.43 3.24
CA GLY A 49 -9.00 -9.55 4.19
C GLY A 49 -7.66 -10.25 4.48
N VAL A 50 -6.54 -9.74 3.97
CA VAL A 50 -5.20 -10.32 4.13
C VAL A 50 -4.44 -9.57 5.23
N ASP A 51 -3.92 -10.28 6.23
CA ASP A 51 -3.04 -9.66 7.25
C ASP A 51 -1.58 -9.74 6.79
N ILE A 52 -1.04 -8.60 6.36
CA ILE A 52 0.37 -8.46 5.94
C ILE A 52 1.28 -7.90 7.04
N ARG A 53 0.72 -7.54 8.20
CA ARG A 53 1.45 -6.85 9.27
C ARG A 53 2.69 -7.62 9.75
N PRO A 54 2.64 -8.94 10.00
CA PRO A 54 3.83 -9.66 10.46
C PRO A 54 4.98 -9.62 9.45
N ALA A 55 4.65 -9.59 8.16
CA ALA A 55 5.65 -9.49 7.10
C ALA A 55 6.24 -8.07 7.02
N LEU A 56 5.44 -7.01 7.22
CA LEU A 56 5.95 -5.64 7.27
C LEU A 56 6.80 -5.38 8.52
N GLU A 57 6.45 -5.99 9.66
CA GLU A 57 7.27 -5.99 10.89
C GLU A 57 8.62 -6.68 10.62
N ASP A 58 8.61 -7.85 9.95
CA ASP A 58 9.84 -8.52 9.55
C ASP A 58 10.72 -7.63 8.65
N GLN A 59 10.14 -6.93 7.68
CA GLN A 59 10.91 -6.00 6.84
C GLN A 59 11.51 -4.86 7.67
N ALA A 60 10.76 -4.32 8.62
CA ALA A 60 11.26 -3.28 9.51
C ALA A 60 12.39 -3.78 10.42
N ASP A 61 12.28 -4.99 10.95
CA ASP A 61 13.30 -5.64 11.79
C ASP A 61 14.57 -5.96 10.99
N LEU A 62 14.41 -6.29 9.71
CA LEU A 62 15.51 -6.47 8.74
C LEU A 62 16.08 -5.15 8.22
N GLY A 63 15.61 -4.01 8.73
CA GLY A 63 16.17 -2.68 8.44
C GLY A 63 15.65 -2.00 7.17
N LEU A 64 14.55 -2.48 6.58
CA LEU A 64 13.96 -1.86 5.40
C LEU A 64 13.14 -0.62 5.77
N GLU A 65 13.51 0.52 5.17
CA GLU A 65 12.81 1.80 5.35
C GLU A 65 11.56 1.94 4.47
N ARG A 66 11.43 1.08 3.46
CA ARG A 66 10.33 1.06 2.51
C ARG A 66 9.86 -0.38 2.31
N LEU A 67 8.57 -0.52 2.04
CA LEU A 67 8.01 -1.81 1.67
C LEU A 67 8.69 -2.33 0.41
N ASP A 68 9.29 -3.51 0.50
CA ASP A 68 9.79 -4.24 -0.65
C ASP A 68 8.72 -5.27 -1.08
N PRO A 69 8.08 -5.07 -2.25
CA PRO A 69 7.01 -5.95 -2.71
C PRO A 69 7.54 -7.32 -3.14
N VAL A 70 8.80 -7.43 -3.58
CA VAL A 70 9.40 -8.70 -3.99
C VAL A 70 9.69 -9.56 -2.76
N LEU A 71 10.25 -8.96 -1.71
CA LEU A 71 10.42 -9.63 -0.43
C LEU A 71 9.06 -9.99 0.19
N LEU A 72 8.08 -9.07 0.17
CA LEU A 72 6.74 -9.33 0.67
C LEU A 72 6.07 -10.53 -0.03
N TYR A 73 6.25 -10.64 -1.35
CA TYR A 73 5.80 -11.79 -2.13
C TYR A 73 6.41 -13.10 -1.63
N GLY A 74 7.70 -13.08 -1.31
CA GLY A 74 8.43 -14.21 -0.72
C GLY A 74 8.05 -14.51 0.73
N GLN A 75 7.62 -13.52 1.51
CA GLN A 75 7.23 -13.67 2.92
C GLN A 75 5.84 -14.28 3.08
N LEU A 76 4.87 -13.85 2.29
CA LEU A 76 3.47 -14.23 2.43
C LEU A 76 3.18 -15.67 1.98
N PRO A 77 2.15 -16.34 2.53
CA PRO A 77 1.62 -17.59 1.98
C PRO A 77 1.25 -17.44 0.48
N LEU A 78 1.36 -18.50 -0.31
CA LEU A 78 1.17 -18.43 -1.77
C LEU A 78 -0.23 -17.92 -2.17
N GLU A 79 -1.24 -18.32 -1.42
CA GLU A 79 -2.64 -17.90 -1.57
C GLU A 79 -2.87 -16.40 -1.33
N HIS A 80 -1.93 -15.73 -0.66
CA HIS A 80 -1.98 -14.31 -0.31
C HIS A 80 -0.92 -13.48 -1.02
N ALA A 81 0.11 -14.11 -1.59
CA ALA A 81 1.24 -13.44 -2.23
C ALA A 81 0.81 -12.49 -3.38
N TRP A 82 -0.36 -12.70 -3.99
CA TRP A 82 -0.91 -11.77 -4.99
C TRP A 82 -1.02 -10.33 -4.49
N ILE A 83 -1.24 -10.10 -3.19
CA ILE A 83 -1.37 -8.75 -2.63
C ILE A 83 -0.08 -7.95 -2.79
N ALA A 84 1.08 -8.61 -2.70
CA ALA A 84 2.38 -7.97 -2.88
C ALA A 84 2.55 -7.40 -4.29
N LYS A 85 1.93 -8.04 -5.30
CA LYS A 85 1.91 -7.55 -6.68
C LYS A 85 1.01 -6.34 -6.89
N ALA A 86 0.01 -6.20 -6.04
CA ALA A 86 -0.97 -5.13 -6.12
C ALA A 86 -0.45 -3.85 -5.44
N LEU A 87 0.37 -3.99 -4.40
CA LEU A 87 0.80 -2.87 -3.56
C LEU A 87 1.67 -1.83 -4.29
N PRO A 88 1.62 -0.57 -3.83
CA PRO A 88 2.47 0.50 -4.35
C PRO A 88 3.96 0.14 -4.22
N HIS A 89 4.77 0.47 -5.24
CA HIS A 89 6.17 0.03 -5.32
C HIS A 89 7.15 1.10 -5.84
N CYS A 90 6.68 2.29 -6.22
CA CYS A 90 7.54 3.26 -6.87
C CYS A 90 8.45 3.99 -5.88
N SER A 91 9.57 4.54 -6.35
CA SER A 91 10.52 5.21 -5.45
C SER A 91 10.13 6.66 -5.12
N VAL A 92 9.32 7.30 -5.96
CA VAL A 92 9.03 8.75 -5.94
C VAL A 92 7.54 9.02 -5.79
N ALA A 93 7.19 9.99 -4.95
CA ALA A 93 5.84 10.51 -4.80
C ALA A 93 5.47 11.41 -6.00
N ALA A 94 4.34 11.14 -6.64
CA ALA A 94 3.80 11.96 -7.73
C ALA A 94 2.70 12.90 -7.21
N SER A 95 2.60 14.09 -7.80
CA SER A 95 1.51 15.05 -7.54
C SER A 95 0.15 14.59 -8.11
N CYS A 96 0.16 13.61 -9.02
CA CYS A 96 -1.04 12.96 -9.56
C CYS A 96 -0.82 11.45 -9.58
N ALA A 97 -1.34 10.75 -8.56
CA ALA A 97 -1.17 9.31 -8.39
C ALA A 97 -2.44 8.54 -8.71
N ALA A 98 -2.30 7.46 -9.47
CA ALA A 98 -3.34 6.50 -9.74
C ALA A 98 -3.72 5.74 -8.45
N PRO A 99 -5.00 5.37 -8.26
CA PRO A 99 -5.46 4.61 -7.11
C PRO A 99 -5.15 3.12 -7.30
N ARG A 100 -3.86 2.76 -7.30
CA ARG A 100 -3.40 1.37 -7.47
C ARG A 100 -2.72 0.87 -6.19
N PRO A 101 -3.20 -0.21 -5.56
CA PRO A 101 -4.36 -1.03 -5.96
C PRO A 101 -5.71 -0.40 -5.62
N ASP A 102 -5.71 0.59 -4.72
CA ASP A 102 -6.90 1.33 -4.29
C ASP A 102 -6.50 2.75 -3.83
N PRO A 103 -7.44 3.71 -3.72
CA PRO A 103 -7.11 5.08 -3.33
C PRO A 103 -6.64 5.22 -1.88
N VAL A 104 -7.00 4.30 -0.98
CA VAL A 104 -6.63 4.35 0.44
C VAL A 104 -5.17 3.99 0.60
N THR A 105 -4.72 2.84 0.09
CA THR A 105 -3.31 2.43 0.17
C THR A 105 -2.39 3.39 -0.59
N ALA A 106 -2.86 3.96 -1.71
CA ALA A 106 -2.14 5.02 -2.43
C ALA A 106 -1.97 6.29 -1.58
N ALA A 107 -3.04 6.74 -0.91
CA ALA A 107 -2.99 7.92 -0.03
C ALA A 107 -2.06 7.72 1.17
N LEU A 108 -2.17 6.56 1.85
CA LEU A 108 -1.28 6.20 2.95
C LEU A 108 0.19 6.19 2.50
N SER A 109 0.44 5.66 1.30
CA SER A 109 1.79 5.64 0.75
C SER A 109 2.32 7.04 0.47
N LEU A 110 1.56 7.92 -0.19
CA LEU A 110 2.01 9.28 -0.47
C LEU A 110 2.28 10.07 0.81
N MET A 111 1.40 10.00 1.81
CA MET A 111 1.64 10.66 3.10
C MET A 111 2.89 10.13 3.80
N SER A 112 3.20 8.84 3.65
CA SER A 112 4.44 8.25 4.20
C SER A 112 5.73 8.88 3.63
N HIS A 113 5.65 9.53 2.47
CA HIS A 113 6.75 10.29 1.85
C HIS A 113 6.77 11.77 2.22
N GLY A 114 5.94 12.21 3.17
CA GLY A 114 5.91 13.59 3.67
C GLY A 114 5.06 14.55 2.84
N VAL A 115 4.18 14.04 1.98
CA VAL A 115 3.22 14.89 1.25
C VAL A 115 2.19 15.44 2.24
N GLY A 116 2.19 16.77 2.42
CA GLY A 116 1.47 17.44 3.50
C GLY A 116 0.02 17.76 3.19
N LYS A 117 -0.32 18.07 1.94
CA LYS A 117 -1.69 18.40 1.51
C LYS A 117 -2.15 17.47 0.40
N ILE A 118 -3.10 16.61 0.69
CA ILE A 118 -3.57 15.60 -0.27
C ILE A 118 -5.08 15.68 -0.52
N ALA A 119 -5.49 15.42 -1.76
CA ALA A 119 -6.88 15.12 -2.09
C ALA A 119 -7.02 13.67 -2.53
N VAL A 120 -8.07 13.00 -2.08
CA VAL A 120 -8.29 11.57 -2.33
C VAL A 120 -9.68 11.36 -2.89
N ASP A 121 -9.77 10.87 -4.11
CA ASP A 121 -11.03 10.49 -4.74
C ASP A 121 -11.46 9.09 -4.28
N LEU A 122 -12.50 9.05 -3.43
CA LEU A 122 -13.06 7.84 -2.86
C LEU A 122 -14.38 7.42 -3.50
N ARG A 123 -14.89 8.19 -4.49
CA ARG A 123 -16.21 7.99 -5.12
C ARG A 123 -16.37 6.64 -5.83
N GLY A 124 -15.26 5.94 -6.07
CA GLY A 124 -15.24 4.59 -6.65
C GLY A 124 -15.61 3.46 -5.70
N GLY A 125 -16.38 3.70 -4.64
CA GLY A 125 -16.80 2.68 -3.66
C GLY A 125 -15.85 2.50 -2.47
N PHE A 126 -14.94 3.45 -2.24
CA PHE A 126 -13.98 3.40 -1.14
C PHE A 126 -14.31 4.37 0.00
N GLU A 127 -15.47 5.03 -0.04
CA GLU A 127 -15.89 6.03 0.95
C GLU A 127 -15.92 5.44 2.37
N ARG A 128 -16.37 4.19 2.51
CA ARG A 128 -16.39 3.48 3.81
C ARG A 128 -15.02 3.34 4.47
N TYR A 129 -13.94 3.44 3.69
CA TYR A 129 -12.56 3.35 4.15
C TYR A 129 -11.90 4.72 4.37
N GLY A 130 -12.59 5.83 4.09
CA GLY A 130 -12.07 7.18 4.28
C GLY A 130 -11.59 7.48 5.70
N VAL A 131 -12.15 6.77 6.70
CA VAL A 131 -11.69 6.83 8.09
C VAL A 131 -10.22 6.45 8.26
N LEU A 132 -9.72 5.49 7.46
CA LEU A 132 -8.32 5.05 7.54
C LEU A 132 -7.37 6.13 7.05
N VAL A 133 -7.73 6.80 5.94
CA VAL A 133 -6.98 7.93 5.40
C VAL A 133 -6.99 9.09 6.41
N ALA A 134 -8.16 9.43 6.94
CA ALA A 134 -8.32 10.52 7.90
C ALA A 134 -7.54 10.30 9.21
N GLN A 135 -7.56 9.09 9.76
CA GLN A 135 -6.79 8.73 10.96
C GLN A 135 -5.29 8.90 10.73
N HIS A 136 -4.78 8.32 9.64
CA HIS A 136 -3.35 8.40 9.31
C HIS A 136 -2.89 9.83 9.01
N ALA A 137 -3.72 10.61 8.31
CA ALA A 137 -3.44 12.02 8.07
C ALA A 137 -3.32 12.80 9.38
N ALA A 138 -4.21 12.56 10.35
CA ALA A 138 -4.14 13.19 11.66
C ALA A 138 -2.86 12.79 12.44
N GLU A 139 -2.46 11.52 12.36
CA GLU A 139 -1.22 11.02 12.99
C GLU A 139 0.03 11.69 12.42
N LEU A 140 0.06 11.96 11.11
CA LEU A 140 1.18 12.60 10.43
C LEU A 140 1.10 14.14 10.35
N GLY A 141 0.01 14.74 10.85
CA GLY A 141 -0.23 16.18 10.71
C GLY A 141 -0.49 16.64 9.27
N ALA A 142 -0.92 15.74 8.39
CA ALA A 142 -1.24 16.04 7.00
C ALA A 142 -2.67 16.60 6.86
N GLU A 143 -2.85 17.55 5.95
CA GLU A 143 -4.15 18.06 5.54
C GLU A 143 -4.73 17.19 4.43
N VAL A 144 -5.89 16.59 4.68
CA VAL A 144 -6.59 15.76 3.69
C VAL A 144 -7.94 16.32 3.29
N GLN A 145 -8.21 16.29 1.99
CA GLN A 145 -9.50 16.50 1.37
C GLN A 145 -10.03 15.16 0.82
N LEU A 146 -11.14 14.67 1.36
CA LEU A 146 -11.79 13.44 0.91
C LEU A 146 -12.89 13.80 -0.08
N ILE A 147 -12.77 13.35 -1.32
CA ILE A 147 -13.79 13.57 -2.35
C ILE A 147 -14.70 12.34 -2.37
N VAL A 148 -15.98 12.55 -2.06
CA VAL A 148 -16.94 11.49 -1.76
C VAL A 148 -18.27 11.75 -2.44
N ALA A 149 -19.05 10.70 -2.70
CA ALA A 149 -20.40 10.85 -3.22
C ALA A 149 -21.44 11.13 -2.12
N VAL A 150 -21.11 10.77 -0.86
CA VAL A 150 -21.99 10.92 0.30
C VAL A 150 -21.16 11.37 1.51
N PRO A 151 -21.66 12.29 2.36
CA PRO A 151 -21.00 12.68 3.59
C PRO A 151 -20.64 11.49 4.49
N LEU A 152 -19.40 11.46 4.99
CA LEU A 152 -18.93 10.47 5.95
C LEU A 152 -19.18 10.94 7.38
N ARG A 153 -19.33 9.99 8.29
CA ARG A 153 -19.39 10.24 9.74
C ARG A 153 -17.97 10.49 10.29
N LEU A 154 -17.32 11.52 9.78
CA LEU A 154 -15.98 11.97 10.18
C LEU A 154 -16.05 13.42 10.62
N HIS A 155 -15.17 13.80 11.56
CA HIS A 155 -15.00 15.19 11.95
C HIS A 155 -14.37 16.01 10.81
N GLY A 156 -14.55 17.33 10.83
CA GLY A 156 -14.00 18.24 9.81
C GLY A 156 -15.07 19.04 9.11
N ASP A 157 -14.64 19.83 8.12
CA ASP A 157 -15.55 20.64 7.32
C ASP A 157 -16.18 19.80 6.21
N LEU A 158 -17.45 20.03 5.93
CA LEU A 158 -18.21 19.38 4.87
C LEU A 158 -18.55 20.43 3.82
N VAL A 159 -18.08 20.21 2.60
CA VAL A 159 -18.29 21.10 1.46
C VAL A 159 -19.11 20.37 0.42
N PHE A 160 -20.23 20.97 0.02
CA PHE A 160 -21.06 20.47 -1.07
C PHE A 160 -20.70 21.20 -2.36
N HIS A 161 -20.36 20.44 -3.40
CA HIS A 161 -20.24 20.99 -4.74
C HIS A 161 -21.64 21.29 -5.32
N SER A 162 -21.71 22.26 -6.22
CA SER A 162 -22.95 22.69 -6.90
C SER A 162 -23.69 21.57 -7.63
N SER A 163 -23.00 20.48 -8.01
CA SER A 163 -23.59 19.29 -8.63
C SER A 163 -24.42 18.43 -7.67
N VAL A 164 -24.33 18.64 -6.35
CA VAL A 164 -25.01 17.81 -5.36
C VAL A 164 -26.53 18.07 -5.42
N PRO A 165 -27.37 17.03 -5.56
CA PRO A 165 -28.82 17.19 -5.53
C PRO A 165 -29.32 17.92 -4.27
N PRO A 166 -30.28 18.87 -4.39
CA PRO A 166 -30.77 19.67 -3.27
C PRO A 166 -31.18 18.86 -2.03
N HIS A 167 -31.87 17.75 -2.23
CA HIS A 167 -32.37 16.90 -1.13
C HIS A 167 -31.25 16.24 -0.29
N LEU A 168 -30.03 16.08 -0.84
CA LEU A 168 -28.88 15.56 -0.11
C LEU A 168 -28.20 16.65 0.73
N ARG A 169 -28.14 17.89 0.20
CA ARG A 169 -27.54 19.03 0.92
C ARG A 169 -28.47 19.64 1.95
N GLU A 170 -29.79 19.67 1.72
CA GLU A 170 -30.77 20.38 2.57
C GLU A 170 -30.80 19.90 4.03
N ARG A 171 -30.36 18.67 4.29
CA ARG A 171 -30.18 18.12 5.65
C ARG A 171 -29.06 18.82 6.43
N TYR A 172 -28.16 19.50 5.73
CA TYR A 172 -26.98 20.15 6.28
C TYR A 172 -27.02 21.67 6.05
N ILE A 173 -27.34 22.11 4.83
CA ILE A 173 -27.35 23.51 4.40
C ILE A 173 -28.42 23.77 3.33
N ARG A 174 -29.07 24.93 3.37
CA ARG A 174 -30.11 25.37 2.41
C ARG A 174 -29.62 26.31 1.30
N ALA A 175 -28.33 26.62 1.26
CA ALA A 175 -27.74 27.52 0.26
C ALA A 175 -27.43 26.81 -1.07
N ALA A 176 -27.44 27.57 -2.17
CA ALA A 176 -27.08 27.10 -3.51
C ALA A 176 -25.60 27.38 -3.84
N GLY A 177 -25.05 26.69 -4.84
CA GLY A 177 -23.63 26.78 -5.24
C GLY A 177 -22.73 25.84 -4.44
N ASP A 178 -21.42 26.12 -4.46
CA ASP A 178 -20.43 25.43 -3.65
C ASP A 178 -20.45 25.99 -2.21
N VAL A 179 -20.75 25.14 -1.23
CA VAL A 179 -21.02 25.63 0.14
C VAL A 179 -20.39 24.72 1.20
N SER A 180 -19.63 25.34 2.10
CA SER A 180 -19.13 24.75 3.35
C SER A 180 -20.17 24.85 4.46
N VAL A 181 -20.36 23.76 5.21
CA VAL A 181 -21.22 23.71 6.40
C VAL A 181 -20.78 24.72 7.48
N GLN A 182 -19.47 24.97 7.60
CA GLN A 182 -18.94 25.85 8.64
C GLN A 182 -18.68 27.29 8.16
N ARG A 183 -18.29 27.47 6.89
CA ARG A 183 -17.79 28.74 6.35
C ARG A 183 -18.74 29.44 5.37
N GLY A 184 -19.84 28.79 4.98
CA GLY A 184 -20.78 29.33 4.00
C GLY A 184 -20.25 29.18 2.57
N PRO A 185 -20.49 30.13 1.65
CA PRO A 185 -20.06 30.03 0.26
C PRO A 185 -18.55 29.82 0.14
N VAL A 186 -18.14 28.89 -0.71
CA VAL A 186 -16.74 28.62 -1.04
C VAL A 186 -16.58 28.50 -2.55
N GLU A 187 -15.34 28.58 -3.04
CA GLU A 187 -15.02 28.36 -4.45
C GLU A 187 -14.24 27.06 -4.58
N LEU A 188 -14.86 26.02 -5.13
CA LEU A 188 -14.14 24.81 -5.51
C LEU A 188 -13.53 25.00 -6.89
N ARG A 189 -12.30 24.50 -7.06
CA ARG A 189 -11.60 24.53 -8.35
C ARG A 189 -11.48 23.13 -8.89
N GLU A 190 -11.84 22.96 -10.16
CA GLU A 190 -11.55 21.74 -10.91
C GLU A 190 -10.03 21.57 -10.93
N TRP A 191 -9.56 20.48 -10.35
CA TRP A 191 -8.17 20.11 -10.41
C TRP A 191 -7.86 19.61 -11.81
N ARG A 192 -6.83 20.17 -12.44
CA ARG A 192 -6.33 19.72 -13.73
C ARG A 192 -4.92 19.21 -13.58
N PRO A 193 -4.59 18.04 -14.15
CA PRO A 193 -3.22 17.57 -14.14
C PRO A 193 -2.37 18.57 -14.90
N GLN A 194 -1.43 19.19 -14.19
CA GLN A 194 -0.26 19.74 -14.86
C GLN A 194 0.41 18.59 -15.60
N ALA A 195 0.93 18.84 -16.79
CA ALA A 195 1.62 17.84 -17.61
C ALA A 195 2.76 17.23 -16.78
N THR A 196 2.47 16.12 -16.13
CA THR A 196 3.39 15.43 -15.25
C THR A 196 4.09 14.41 -16.12
N THR A 197 5.41 14.50 -16.17
CA THR A 197 6.24 13.36 -16.56
C THR A 197 5.80 12.19 -15.71
N HIS A 198 5.24 11.17 -16.35
CA HIS A 198 5.00 9.89 -15.70
C HIS A 198 6.32 9.45 -15.09
N ALA A 199 6.36 9.32 -13.75
CA ALA A 199 7.53 8.75 -13.11
C ALA A 199 7.70 7.34 -13.67
N GLU A 200 8.80 7.09 -14.39
CA GLU A 200 9.15 5.74 -14.80
C GLU A 200 9.34 4.91 -13.54
N CYS A 201 8.42 3.98 -13.34
CA CYS A 201 8.45 3.08 -12.20
C CYS A 201 8.76 1.69 -12.73
N GLU A 202 9.94 1.18 -12.37
CA GLU A 202 10.34 -0.15 -12.74
C GLU A 202 9.43 -1.18 -12.06
N LYS A 203 8.91 -2.12 -12.87
CA LYS A 203 8.02 -3.15 -12.36
C LYS A 203 8.83 -4.13 -11.50
N PRO A 204 8.34 -4.52 -10.31
CA PRO A 204 9.06 -5.47 -9.47
C PRO A 204 9.17 -6.84 -10.15
N ARG A 205 10.38 -7.41 -10.13
CA ARG A 205 10.64 -8.75 -10.66
C ARG A 205 10.33 -9.82 -9.60
N PHE A 206 9.07 -10.24 -9.54
CA PHE A 206 8.63 -11.26 -8.57
C PHE A 206 9.24 -12.66 -8.81
N THR A 207 9.81 -12.91 -9.98
CA THR A 207 10.62 -14.10 -10.25
C THR A 207 11.85 -14.18 -9.36
N ASP A 208 12.34 -13.03 -8.89
CA ASP A 208 13.60 -12.89 -8.17
C ASP A 208 13.36 -12.95 -6.65
N ALA A 209 12.15 -13.32 -6.20
CA ALA A 209 11.78 -13.33 -4.78
C ALA A 209 12.69 -14.22 -3.93
N LEU A 210 13.11 -15.38 -4.44
CA LEU A 210 14.03 -16.26 -3.71
C LEU A 210 15.43 -15.65 -3.60
N ALA A 211 15.93 -15.04 -4.69
CA ALA A 211 17.19 -14.31 -4.68
C ALA A 211 17.13 -13.13 -3.71
N LYS A 212 16.01 -12.40 -3.67
CA LYS A 212 15.80 -11.30 -2.75
C LYS A 212 15.79 -11.75 -1.28
N ILE A 213 15.17 -12.89 -0.99
CA ILE A 213 15.22 -13.50 0.35
C ILE A 213 16.67 -13.84 0.72
N ALA A 214 17.43 -14.45 -0.19
CA ALA A 214 18.83 -14.78 0.06
C ALA A 214 19.69 -13.54 0.29
N GLU A 215 19.53 -12.50 -0.53
CA GLU A 215 20.20 -11.20 -0.38
C GLU A 215 19.91 -10.58 1.00
N ILE A 216 18.64 -10.47 1.38
CA ILE A 216 18.22 -9.82 2.62
C ILE A 216 18.63 -10.60 3.86
N LEU A 217 18.58 -11.93 3.81
CA LEU A 217 19.00 -12.77 4.93
C LEU A 217 20.51 -13.03 4.94
N GLY A 218 21.25 -12.70 3.88
CA GLY A 218 22.67 -13.06 3.74
C GLY A 218 22.88 -14.58 3.62
N VAL A 219 21.99 -15.27 2.91
CA VAL A 219 22.05 -16.72 2.68
C VAL A 219 22.76 -17.00 1.36
N GLY A 220 23.75 -17.88 1.37
CA GLY A 220 24.47 -18.28 0.16
C GLY A 220 23.60 -19.08 -0.81
N GLU A 221 23.77 -18.86 -2.12
CA GLU A 221 23.00 -19.54 -3.16
C GLU A 221 23.12 -21.07 -3.10
N GLY A 222 24.30 -21.60 -2.75
CA GLY A 222 24.52 -23.05 -2.61
C GLY A 222 23.58 -23.71 -1.60
N VAL A 223 23.22 -23.02 -0.51
CA VAL A 223 22.27 -23.54 0.49
C VAL A 223 20.87 -23.69 -0.11
N LEU A 224 20.48 -22.77 -0.99
CA LEU A 224 19.19 -22.85 -1.67
C LEU A 224 19.16 -24.01 -2.66
N GLU A 225 20.26 -24.21 -3.39
CA GLU A 225 20.39 -25.35 -4.31
C GLU A 225 20.35 -26.68 -3.57
N ASP A 226 21.05 -26.80 -2.44
CA ASP A 226 21.04 -28.01 -1.60
C ASP A 226 19.64 -28.29 -1.03
N LEU A 227 18.93 -27.25 -0.57
CA LEU A 227 17.55 -27.38 -0.11
C LEU A 227 16.57 -27.78 -1.24
N ALA A 228 16.84 -27.36 -2.48
CA ALA A 228 16.03 -27.72 -3.64
C ALA A 228 16.31 -29.14 -4.14
N ALA A 229 17.58 -29.57 -4.10
CA ALA A 229 18.04 -30.85 -4.64
C ALA A 229 17.84 -32.02 -3.67
N GLN A 230 17.94 -31.77 -2.37
CA GLN A 230 17.86 -32.79 -1.34
C GLN A 230 16.47 -32.84 -0.70
N SER A 231 16.00 -34.04 -0.38
CA SER A 231 14.72 -34.21 0.33
C SER A 231 14.77 -33.68 1.77
N VAL A 232 15.89 -33.89 2.46
CA VAL A 232 16.13 -33.45 3.85
C VAL A 232 17.63 -33.18 4.04
N LEU A 233 17.96 -32.01 4.60
CA LEU A 233 19.30 -31.66 5.08
C LEU A 233 19.36 -31.83 6.59
N SER A 234 20.48 -32.35 7.13
CA SER A 234 20.61 -32.56 8.57
C SER A 234 20.64 -31.23 9.34
N HIS A 235 20.14 -31.22 10.58
CA HIS A 235 20.12 -30.00 11.39
C HIS A 235 21.51 -29.40 11.61
N SER A 236 22.53 -30.24 11.85
CA SER A 236 23.90 -29.78 12.02
C SER A 236 24.45 -29.16 10.74
N TYR A 237 24.24 -29.80 9.58
CA TYR A 237 24.67 -29.29 8.28
C TYR A 237 24.05 -27.92 7.97
N VAL A 238 22.76 -27.74 8.26
CA VAL A 238 22.08 -26.47 8.06
C VAL A 238 22.65 -25.38 8.98
N LEU A 239 22.98 -25.69 10.23
CA LEU A 239 23.58 -24.73 11.16
C LEU A 239 25.05 -24.40 10.86
N ASP A 240 25.75 -25.26 10.13
CA ASP A 240 27.11 -24.95 9.63
C ASP A 240 27.07 -23.86 8.53
N LEU A 241 25.93 -23.72 7.85
CA LEU A 241 25.76 -22.80 6.72
C LEU A 241 24.84 -21.60 7.02
N LEU A 242 23.92 -21.75 7.98
CA LEU A 242 22.93 -20.74 8.36
C LEU A 242 23.00 -20.47 9.86
N THR A 243 22.88 -19.20 10.22
CA THR A 243 22.60 -18.80 11.59
C THR A 243 21.20 -19.26 12.02
N PRO A 244 20.95 -19.46 13.33
CA PRO A 244 19.62 -19.76 13.83
C PRO A 244 18.56 -18.71 13.44
N LEU A 245 18.95 -17.44 13.31
CA LEU A 245 18.07 -16.36 12.89
C LEU A 245 17.63 -16.52 11.43
N GLN A 246 18.58 -16.77 10.52
CA GLN A 246 18.30 -17.02 9.10
C GLN A 246 17.37 -18.22 8.93
N LEU A 247 17.70 -19.34 9.59
CA LEU A 247 16.86 -20.53 9.60
C LEU A 247 15.46 -20.26 10.17
N GLY A 248 15.38 -19.45 11.22
CA GLY A 248 14.13 -18.99 11.82
C GLY A 248 13.25 -18.22 10.84
N TYR A 249 13.81 -17.29 10.07
CA TYR A 249 13.06 -16.57 9.03
C TYR A 249 12.62 -17.48 7.88
N LEU A 250 13.50 -18.36 7.40
CA LEU A 250 13.14 -19.33 6.35
C LEU A 250 11.99 -20.24 6.80
N ALA A 251 12.00 -20.69 8.06
CA ALA A 251 10.91 -21.47 8.62
C ALA A 251 9.64 -20.64 8.83
N LYS A 252 9.75 -19.43 9.38
CA LYS A 252 8.65 -18.49 9.63
C LYS A 252 7.91 -18.15 8.33
N TRP A 253 8.63 -17.88 7.26
CA TRP A 253 8.06 -17.58 5.95
C TRP A 253 7.61 -18.84 5.20
N GLY A 254 7.69 -20.02 5.83
CA GLY A 254 7.21 -21.27 5.27
C GLY A 254 8.00 -21.73 4.04
N LEU A 255 9.30 -21.39 3.97
CA LEU A 255 10.20 -21.83 2.90
C LEU A 255 10.84 -23.18 3.25
N VAL A 256 11.14 -23.40 4.52
CA VAL A 256 11.61 -24.68 5.04
C VAL A 256 10.69 -25.17 6.15
N ARG A 257 10.73 -26.47 6.41
CA ARG A 257 10.04 -27.10 7.54
C ARG A 257 10.92 -28.15 8.18
N GLN A 258 10.73 -28.35 9.48
CA GLN A 258 11.40 -29.42 10.20
C GLN A 258 10.77 -30.77 9.83
N LEU A 259 11.62 -31.75 9.55
CA LEU A 259 11.26 -33.13 9.20
C LEU A 259 12.10 -34.10 10.05
N PRO A 260 11.71 -35.38 10.16
CA PRO A 260 12.60 -36.40 10.72
C PRO A 260 13.95 -36.38 9.99
N GLY A 261 15.03 -36.19 10.74
CA GLY A 261 16.38 -36.10 10.19
C GLY A 261 16.88 -34.68 9.91
N GLY A 262 16.05 -33.63 9.95
CA GLY A 262 16.50 -32.24 9.82
C GLY A 262 15.48 -31.29 9.21
N TRP A 263 15.86 -30.62 8.12
CA TRP A 263 15.07 -29.58 7.43
C TRP A 263 14.87 -29.91 5.97
N GLY A 264 13.69 -29.63 5.43
CA GLY A 264 13.41 -29.79 4.00
C GLY A 264 12.67 -28.59 3.43
N ALA A 265 12.82 -28.39 2.12
CA ALA A 265 12.08 -27.39 1.37
C ALA A 265 10.56 -27.64 1.41
N THR A 266 9.79 -26.56 1.48
CA THR A 266 8.33 -26.61 1.32
C THR A 266 7.93 -26.49 -0.15
N PRO A 267 6.66 -26.79 -0.51
CA PRO A 267 6.16 -26.52 -1.86
C PRO A 267 6.29 -25.05 -2.27
N LYS A 268 6.18 -24.12 -1.32
CA LYS A 268 6.40 -22.69 -1.56
C LYS A 268 7.83 -22.41 -1.99
N PHE A 269 8.82 -22.96 -1.28
CA PHE A 269 10.21 -22.81 -1.67
C PHE A 269 10.47 -23.37 -3.06
N LEU A 270 10.01 -24.59 -3.36
CA LEU A 270 10.19 -25.20 -4.68
C LEU A 270 9.53 -24.37 -5.80
N TYR A 271 8.37 -23.77 -5.53
CA TYR A 271 7.72 -22.85 -6.46
C TYR A 271 8.59 -21.61 -6.73
N LEU A 272 9.08 -20.93 -5.68
CA LEU A 272 9.93 -19.75 -5.83
C LEU A 272 11.27 -20.09 -6.49
N TYR A 273 11.85 -21.24 -6.18
CA TYR A 273 13.07 -21.75 -6.82
C TYR A 273 12.84 -22.03 -8.32
N GLY A 274 11.70 -22.62 -8.67
CA GLY A 274 11.33 -22.84 -10.07
C GLY A 274 11.12 -21.55 -10.86
N LEU A 275 10.64 -20.48 -10.22
CA LEU A 275 10.57 -19.14 -10.83
C LEU A 275 11.97 -18.54 -11.02
N TYR A 276 12.80 -18.60 -9.98
CA TYR A 276 14.17 -18.10 -10.00
C TYR A 276 15.01 -18.73 -11.11
N ARG A 277 14.91 -20.05 -11.31
CA ARG A 277 15.66 -20.78 -12.36
C ARG A 277 15.20 -20.51 -13.79
N ARG A 278 14.04 -19.88 -13.98
CA ARG A 278 13.45 -19.58 -15.31
C ARG A 278 13.52 -18.11 -15.70
N GLY A 279 13.77 -17.21 -14.74
CA GLY A 279 13.92 -15.78 -14.95
C GLY A 279 15.32 -15.39 -15.37
#